data_AF-A0A952MKG9-F1
#
_entry.id   AF-A0A952MKG9-F1
#
_cell.length_a   1.000
_cell.length_b   1.000
_cell.length_c   1.000
_cell.angle_alpha   90.00
_cell.angle_beta   90.00
_cell.angle_gamma   90.00
#
_symmetry.space_group_name_H-M   'P 1'
#
loop_
_entity.id
_entity.type
_entity.pdbx_description
1 polymer ?
#
loop_
_entity_poly.entity_id
_entity_poly.type
_entity_poly.pdbx_seq_one_letter_code
_entity_poly.pdbx_strand_id
1 'polypeptide(L)'
;MSFTFIQYTQPGWMFNVAPKAKIFSACLFHPTILSLKNNSSISADNAYETEAAKNADIAYRAFFNGVLQEATQEQLEQIKSLGSPSVTDEYIFIQKYWGKPWLLYAFIRRIFSLHNPFKEYKAYKKASKIAKFPLYQNHVEYSEYNSFQSTLIQQQPLVSVIIPTLNRYEYLKDVMLDLEKQHYKNFDVIVVDQSEPFNKNFYNDFKLDIKVIEQKEKLLWTARNRAVKESKADYLLFFDDDSRVEPDWIEQHVKTIDFFNADISAGVSIAVMGGKIPESYNYFRWADQFDSGNALVKRSVFETIGLFDLQFNKQSMGDGEFGIRAFINGYKSISNHLAKRVHLKVSAGGLREIGHWDGFRPKKLFAPKPIPSVVYLYNKYYPKPLNKEVVLLGIMLSNVHYAKKRGNNMMLKSVLLTFIKSPLLFIQYYRAKKIANRMLQEGAKIEKL
;
A
#
# COMPACT_ATOMS: atom_id res chain seq x y z
N MET A 1 0.34 5.93 15.86
CA MET A 1 1.50 6.84 15.95
C MET A 1 1.11 8.11 16.69
N SER A 2 2.02 8.74 17.44
CA SER A 2 1.71 9.94 18.22
C SER A 2 1.92 11.26 17.48
N PHE A 3 2.72 11.28 16.40
CA PHE A 3 2.93 12.46 15.56
C PHE A 3 1.71 12.72 14.67
N THR A 4 1.11 13.90 14.83
CA THR A 4 -0.05 14.36 14.09
C THR A 4 0.31 15.11 12.82
N PHE A 5 1.51 15.71 12.73
CA PHE A 5 1.91 16.47 11.54
C PHE A 5 2.24 15.57 10.35
N ILE A 6 2.39 14.25 10.56
CA ILE A 6 2.59 13.27 9.50
C ILE A 6 1.46 13.31 8.45
N GLN A 7 0.26 13.77 8.83
CA GLN A 7 -0.84 14.01 7.88
C GLN A 7 -0.47 14.97 6.75
N TYR A 8 0.50 15.87 6.97
CA TYR A 8 0.96 16.84 5.97
C TYR A 8 1.98 16.25 4.98
N THR A 9 2.45 15.01 5.20
CA THR A 9 3.52 14.40 4.38
C THR A 9 3.16 13.01 3.86
N GLN A 10 2.54 12.17 4.69
CA GLN A 10 2.19 10.80 4.37
C GLN A 10 0.78 10.48 4.88
N PRO A 11 -0.26 10.96 4.18
CA PRO A 11 -1.63 10.85 4.68
C PRO A 11 -2.30 9.48 4.42
N GLY A 12 -1.49 8.42 4.31
CA GLY A 12 -1.94 7.04 4.08
C GLY A 12 -2.44 6.34 5.35
N TRP A 13 -3.05 5.17 5.22
CA TRP A 13 -3.75 4.51 6.33
C TRP A 13 -2.83 4.01 7.45
N MET A 14 -1.64 3.53 7.10
CA MET A 14 -0.72 2.82 8.01
C MET A 14 -0.39 3.58 9.30
N PHE A 15 -0.41 4.92 9.29
CA PHE A 15 -0.14 5.73 10.48
C PHE A 15 -1.32 6.54 10.99
N ASN A 16 -2.35 6.68 10.17
CA ASN A 16 -3.42 7.64 10.41
C ASN A 16 -4.79 6.99 10.64
N VAL A 17 -4.92 5.69 10.41
CA VAL A 17 -6.15 4.93 10.67
C VAL A 17 -5.93 4.09 11.92
N ALA A 18 -6.88 4.16 12.86
CA ALA A 18 -6.84 3.32 14.05
C ALA A 18 -7.32 1.89 13.70
N PRO A 19 -6.56 0.85 14.07
CA PRO A 19 -7.00 -0.53 13.90
C PRO A 19 -8.17 -0.83 14.85
N LYS A 20 -9.10 -1.69 14.41
CA LYS A 20 -10.25 -2.14 15.22
C LYS A 20 -10.00 -3.48 15.90
N ALA A 21 -9.05 -4.26 15.40
CA ALA A 21 -8.71 -5.56 15.94
C ALA A 21 -8.09 -5.50 17.34
N LYS A 22 -8.23 -6.58 18.10
CA LYS A 22 -7.64 -6.71 19.44
C LYS A 22 -6.12 -6.67 19.42
N ILE A 23 -5.52 -7.27 18.38
CA ILE A 23 -4.08 -7.30 18.11
C ILE A 23 -3.89 -6.80 16.68
N PHE A 24 -2.85 -6.00 16.44
CA PHE A 24 -2.58 -5.40 15.14
C PHE A 24 -1.10 -5.06 14.97
N SER A 25 -0.67 -4.85 13.72
CA SER A 25 0.67 -4.38 13.38
C SER A 25 0.91 -2.95 13.88
N ALA A 26 1.95 -2.78 14.69
CA ALA A 26 2.12 -1.59 15.50
C ALA A 26 3.38 -0.82 15.15
N CYS A 27 3.21 0.46 14.84
CA CYS A 27 4.26 1.46 14.93
C CYS A 27 4.17 2.17 16.29
N LEU A 28 4.44 1.41 17.36
CA LEU A 28 4.37 1.84 18.76
C LEU A 28 5.55 1.27 19.55
N PHE A 29 5.99 2.00 20.56
CA PHE A 29 7.05 1.59 21.46
C PHE A 29 6.88 2.30 22.80
N HIS A 30 7.15 1.59 23.89
CA HIS A 30 7.37 2.16 25.21
C HIS A 30 8.23 1.18 26.02
N PRO A 31 9.30 1.63 26.71
CA PRO A 31 10.29 0.73 27.29
C PRO A 31 9.72 -0.32 28.24
N THR A 32 8.63 -0.02 28.96
CA THR A 32 8.00 -0.92 29.93
C THR A 32 6.66 -1.53 29.50
N ILE A 33 5.97 -0.92 28.54
CA ILE A 33 4.61 -1.35 28.14
C ILE A 33 4.68 -2.21 26.86
N LEU A 34 5.57 -1.82 25.94
CA LEU A 34 5.77 -2.47 24.65
C LEU A 34 7.20 -2.26 24.19
N SER A 35 8.11 -3.11 24.69
CA SER A 35 9.50 -3.15 24.25
C SER A 35 9.61 -3.72 22.83
N LEU A 36 10.68 -3.35 22.11
CA LEU A 36 10.92 -3.87 20.75
C LEU A 36 11.26 -5.37 20.80
N LYS A 37 10.70 -6.13 19.85
CA LYS A 37 11.07 -7.52 19.59
C LYS A 37 12.51 -7.65 19.03
N ASN A 38 13.01 -8.88 18.95
CA ASN A 38 14.27 -9.28 18.30
C ASN A 38 15.53 -8.60 18.86
N ASN A 39 15.55 -8.28 20.16
CA ASN A 39 16.66 -7.58 20.84
C ASN A 39 17.10 -6.30 20.12
N SER A 40 16.21 -5.70 19.32
CA SER A 40 16.53 -4.49 18.55
C SER A 40 16.65 -3.32 19.52
N SER A 41 17.84 -2.77 19.68
CA SER A 41 18.06 -1.56 20.48
C SER A 41 18.14 -0.34 19.56
N ILE A 42 17.23 0.61 19.73
CA ILE A 42 17.25 1.88 19.02
C ILE A 42 17.39 2.98 20.08
N SER A 43 18.49 3.74 20.01
CA SER A 43 18.76 4.82 20.95
C SER A 43 17.75 5.97 20.78
N ALA A 44 17.36 6.57 21.91
CA ALA A 44 16.55 7.78 21.89
C ALA A 44 17.29 8.94 21.23
N ASP A 45 16.56 9.77 20.49
CA ASP A 45 17.11 10.98 19.86
C ASP A 45 16.87 12.19 20.76
N ASN A 46 17.96 12.78 21.25
CA ASN A 46 17.95 13.93 22.16
C ASN A 46 17.48 15.23 21.49
N ALA A 47 17.25 15.24 20.18
CA ALA A 47 16.60 16.37 19.52
C ALA A 47 15.15 16.58 19.99
N TYR A 48 14.47 15.52 20.43
CA TYR A 48 13.10 15.56 20.91
C TYR A 48 13.00 15.99 22.39
N GLU A 49 12.03 16.85 22.68
CA GLU A 49 11.77 17.44 24.00
C GLU A 49 11.00 16.50 24.91
N THR A 50 10.03 15.76 24.36
CA THR A 50 9.12 14.90 25.13
C THR A 50 9.49 13.42 25.01
N GLU A 51 9.25 12.65 26.07
CA GLU A 51 9.39 11.19 26.04
C GLU A 51 8.43 10.54 25.03
N ALA A 52 7.22 11.11 24.88
CA ALA A 52 6.25 10.66 23.88
C ALA A 52 6.80 10.76 22.45
N ALA A 53 7.55 11.82 22.13
CA ALA A 53 8.19 11.99 20.83
C ALA A 53 9.41 11.07 20.65
N LYS A 54 10.26 10.92 21.67
CA LYS A 54 11.40 9.99 21.64
C LYS A 54 10.93 8.55 21.38
N ASN A 55 9.91 8.11 22.10
CA ASN A 55 9.36 6.77 21.96
C ASN A 55 8.71 6.56 20.59
N ALA A 56 8.02 7.56 20.06
CA ALA A 56 7.41 7.47 18.73
C ALA A 56 8.44 7.49 17.60
N ASP A 57 9.54 8.23 17.75
CA ASP A 57 10.66 8.21 16.81
C ASP A 57 11.37 6.85 16.81
N ILE A 58 11.56 6.24 17.99
CA ILE A 58 12.07 4.86 18.12
C ILE A 58 11.13 3.90 17.39
N ALA A 59 9.83 3.97 17.66
CA ALA A 59 8.82 3.14 16.99
C ALA A 59 8.86 3.31 15.47
N TYR A 60 8.98 4.55 14.99
CA TYR A 60 9.05 4.88 13.57
C TYR A 60 10.27 4.24 12.89
N ARG A 61 11.45 4.40 13.50
CA ARG A 61 12.68 3.78 12.99
C ARG A 61 12.60 2.26 13.03
N ALA A 62 12.12 1.68 14.13
CA ALA A 62 11.92 0.23 14.27
C ALA A 62 11.02 -0.32 13.17
N PHE A 63 9.85 0.29 12.99
CA PHE A 63 8.86 -0.12 12.01
C PHE A 63 9.42 -0.11 10.59
N PHE A 64 10.06 0.99 10.19
CA PHE A 64 10.63 1.10 8.85
C PHE A 64 11.88 0.26 8.65
N ASN A 65 12.64 -0.04 9.70
CA ASN A 65 13.79 -0.93 9.64
C ASN A 65 13.40 -2.42 9.75
N GLY A 66 12.11 -2.77 9.69
CA GLY A 66 11.69 -4.18 9.59
C GLY A 66 11.43 -4.87 10.92
N VAL A 67 11.34 -4.14 12.05
CA VAL A 67 10.88 -4.72 13.32
C VAL A 67 9.38 -5.00 13.21
N LEU A 68 9.01 -6.29 13.24
CA LEU A 68 7.62 -6.75 13.13
C LEU A 68 6.90 -6.76 14.49
N GLN A 69 6.70 -5.56 15.04
CA GLN A 69 6.01 -5.36 16.31
C GLN A 69 4.48 -5.42 16.15
N GLU A 70 3.82 -6.12 17.07
CA GLU A 70 2.37 -6.10 17.24
C GLU A 70 2.03 -5.45 18.59
N ALA A 71 0.83 -4.90 18.71
CA ALA A 71 0.33 -4.32 19.95
C ALA A 71 -1.14 -4.69 20.18
N THR A 72 -1.55 -4.65 21.44
CA THR A 72 -2.95 -4.72 21.85
C THR A 72 -3.61 -3.33 21.89
N GLN A 73 -4.94 -3.29 21.90
CA GLN A 73 -5.69 -2.05 22.13
C GLN A 73 -5.36 -1.42 23.49
N GLU A 74 -5.23 -2.24 24.53
CA GLU A 74 -4.87 -1.77 25.87
C GLU A 74 -3.49 -1.09 25.89
N GLN A 75 -2.47 -1.71 25.28
CA GLN A 75 -1.13 -1.10 25.17
C GLN A 75 -1.17 0.22 24.38
N LEU A 76 -1.97 0.30 23.32
CA LEU A 76 -2.15 1.53 22.56
C LEU A 76 -2.77 2.65 23.41
N GLU A 77 -3.80 2.34 24.20
CA GLU A 77 -4.46 3.29 25.09
C GLU A 77 -3.54 3.75 26.21
N GLN A 78 -2.85 2.81 26.87
CA GLN A 78 -1.87 3.12 27.91
C GLN A 78 -0.78 4.06 27.37
N ILE A 79 -0.16 3.72 26.23
CA ILE A 79 0.90 4.55 25.62
C ILE A 79 0.37 5.93 25.24
N LYS A 80 -0.86 6.03 24.69
CA LYS A 80 -1.47 7.33 24.36
C LYS A 80 -1.74 8.20 25.59
N SER A 81 -2.06 7.58 26.72
CA SER A 81 -2.35 8.30 27.97
C SER A 81 -1.12 8.95 28.60
N LEU A 82 0.09 8.48 28.28
CA LEU A 82 1.36 8.98 28.83
C LEU A 82 1.78 10.36 28.30
N GLY A 83 1.15 10.85 27.24
CA GLY A 83 1.39 12.19 26.71
C GLY A 83 1.41 12.25 25.19
N SER A 84 1.74 13.42 24.66
CA SER A 84 1.80 13.68 23.22
C SER A 84 3.05 14.49 22.86
N PRO A 85 3.60 14.33 21.64
CA PRO A 85 4.68 15.16 21.14
C PRO A 85 4.38 16.66 21.25
N SER A 86 5.41 17.46 21.56
CA SER A 86 5.29 18.92 21.52
C SER A 86 5.14 19.42 20.06
N VAL A 87 4.71 20.68 19.89
CA VAL A 87 4.69 21.30 18.53
C VAL A 87 6.10 21.34 17.92
N THR A 88 7.14 21.52 18.74
CA THR A 88 8.54 21.44 18.29
C THR A 88 8.86 20.03 17.80
N ASP A 89 8.51 19.01 18.59
CA ASP A 89 8.77 17.61 18.26
C ASP A 89 8.13 17.21 16.93
N GLU A 90 6.89 17.64 16.69
CA GLU A 90 6.17 17.43 15.44
C GLU A 90 6.93 17.99 14.23
N TYR A 91 7.43 19.23 14.33
CA TYR A 91 8.25 19.81 13.25
C TYR A 91 9.60 19.13 13.10
N ILE A 92 10.25 18.75 14.21
CA ILE A 92 11.52 18.00 14.17
C ILE A 92 11.32 16.71 13.38
N PHE A 93 10.24 15.97 13.68
CA PHE A 93 9.89 14.74 12.98
C PHE A 93 9.69 14.96 11.47
N ILE A 94 8.96 16.00 11.07
CA ILE A 94 8.77 16.33 9.64
C ILE A 94 10.09 16.69 8.96
N GLN A 95 10.92 17.52 9.58
CA GLN A 95 12.24 17.87 9.04
C GLN A 95 13.13 16.63 8.92
N LYS A 96 13.16 15.79 9.96
CA LYS A 96 14.02 14.61 10.05
C LYS A 96 13.76 13.64 8.89
N TYR A 97 12.50 13.36 8.57
CA TYR A 97 12.19 12.32 7.58
C TYR A 97 11.86 12.85 6.18
N TRP A 98 11.21 14.01 6.07
CA TRP A 98 10.80 14.58 4.77
C TRP A 98 11.64 15.78 4.33
N GLY A 99 12.18 16.55 5.27
CA GLY A 99 13.09 17.67 5.01
C GLY A 99 12.39 19.03 4.79
N LYS A 100 13.20 20.05 4.46
CA LYS A 100 12.81 21.46 4.49
C LYS A 100 11.55 21.82 3.67
N PRO A 101 11.32 21.30 2.45
CA PRO A 101 10.11 21.63 1.70
C PRO A 101 8.82 21.22 2.43
N TRP A 102 8.85 20.04 3.06
CA TRP A 102 7.72 19.51 3.81
C TRP A 102 7.57 20.18 5.17
N LEU A 103 8.69 20.53 5.81
CA LEU A 103 8.69 21.35 7.01
C LEU A 103 7.99 22.70 6.77
N LEU A 104 8.35 23.39 5.68
CA LEU A 104 7.71 24.65 5.28
C LEU A 104 6.23 24.45 4.96
N TYR A 105 5.89 23.38 4.25
CA TYR A 105 4.51 23.06 3.95
C TYR A 105 3.67 22.88 5.22
N ALA A 106 4.13 22.04 6.16
CA ALA A 106 3.45 21.85 7.45
C ALA A 106 3.25 23.18 8.18
N PHE A 107 4.30 24.02 8.23
CA PHE A 107 4.22 25.34 8.86
C PHE A 107 3.15 26.23 8.23
N ILE A 108 3.16 26.37 6.90
CA ILE A 108 2.14 27.13 6.17
C ILE A 108 0.73 26.59 6.46
N ARG A 109 0.55 25.27 6.44
CA ARG A 109 -0.75 24.63 6.74
C ARG A 109 -1.24 24.96 8.15
N ARG A 110 -0.34 25.05 9.14
CA ARG A 110 -0.69 25.41 10.52
C ARG A 110 -1.09 26.86 10.69
N ILE A 111 -0.39 27.77 10.01
CA ILE A 111 -0.79 29.19 9.96
C ILE A 111 -2.17 29.35 9.32
N PHE A 112 -2.43 28.70 8.18
CA PHE A 112 -3.76 28.73 7.54
C PHE A 112 -4.84 28.03 8.35
N SER A 113 -4.46 27.16 9.28
CA SER A 113 -5.37 26.51 10.23
C SER A 113 -5.50 27.31 11.54
N LEU A 114 -5.10 28.60 11.55
CA LEU A 114 -5.26 29.53 12.67
C LEU A 114 -4.57 29.10 13.98
N HIS A 115 -3.50 28.32 13.90
CA HIS A 115 -2.68 28.02 15.08
C HIS A 115 -1.79 29.22 15.43
N ASN A 116 -1.36 29.32 16.69
CA ASN A 116 -0.60 30.47 17.19
C ASN A 116 0.70 30.69 16.37
N PRO A 117 0.81 31.77 15.58
CA PRO A 117 1.89 31.94 14.62
C PRO A 117 3.27 32.06 15.27
N PHE A 118 3.36 32.66 16.46
CA PHE A 118 4.63 32.83 17.18
C PHE A 118 5.15 31.50 17.71
N LYS A 119 4.26 30.67 18.28
CA LYS A 119 4.59 29.32 18.75
C LYS A 119 5.05 28.44 17.59
N GLU A 120 4.29 28.44 16.50
CA GLU A 120 4.58 27.67 15.29
C GLU A 120 5.91 28.09 14.65
N TYR A 121 6.18 29.40 14.55
CA TYR A 121 7.41 29.92 13.95
C TYR A 121 8.66 29.56 14.77
N LYS A 122 8.59 29.69 16.11
CA LYS A 122 9.70 29.30 17.00
C LYS A 122 10.04 27.81 16.85
N ALA A 123 9.01 26.96 16.81
CA ALA A 123 9.13 25.52 16.64
C ALA A 123 9.69 25.16 15.25
N TYR A 124 9.16 25.75 14.18
CA TYR A 124 9.66 25.63 12.80
C TYR A 124 11.16 25.99 12.70
N LYS A 125 11.57 27.14 13.26
CA LYS A 125 12.95 27.61 13.21
C LYS A 125 13.90 26.64 13.94
N LYS A 126 13.50 26.13 15.11
CA LYS A 126 14.28 25.11 15.83
C LYS A 126 14.42 23.83 15.00
N ALA A 127 13.31 23.31 14.47
CA ALA A 127 13.32 22.12 13.65
C ALA A 127 14.16 22.27 12.37
N SER A 128 14.16 23.43 11.71
CA SER A 128 14.90 23.67 10.45
C SER A 128 16.41 23.41 10.50
N LYS A 129 16.98 23.35 11.70
CA LYS A 129 18.40 23.04 11.96
C LYS A 129 18.69 21.54 12.03
N ILE A 130 17.66 20.70 12.16
CA ILE A 130 17.80 19.25 12.26
C ILE A 130 18.15 18.68 10.88
N ALA A 131 19.14 17.77 10.87
CA ALA A 131 19.54 17.05 9.67
C ALA A 131 18.49 15.99 9.30
N LYS A 132 18.44 15.63 8.02
CA LYS A 132 17.60 14.50 7.59
C LYS A 132 18.20 13.19 8.11
N PHE A 133 17.33 12.28 8.55
CA PHE A 133 17.70 10.93 8.94
C PHE A 133 17.53 9.97 7.76
N PRO A 134 18.54 9.12 7.46
CA PRO A 134 18.43 8.11 6.43
C PRO A 134 17.65 6.89 6.95
N LEU A 135 16.35 6.81 6.65
CA LEU A 135 15.58 5.58 6.85
C LEU A 135 16.11 4.46 5.95
N TYR A 136 15.82 3.21 6.32
CA TYR A 136 16.05 1.99 5.52
C TYR A 136 17.50 1.46 5.47
N GLN A 137 18.47 2.11 6.13
CA GLN A 137 19.88 1.70 6.06
C GLN A 137 20.30 0.62 7.08
N ASN A 138 19.62 0.51 8.23
CA ASN A 138 19.97 -0.43 9.30
C ASN A 138 18.77 -1.34 9.61
N HIS A 139 18.43 -2.20 8.65
CA HIS A 139 17.27 -3.07 8.77
C HIS A 139 17.56 -4.35 9.58
N VAL A 140 16.51 -4.93 10.14
CA VAL A 140 16.56 -6.22 10.83
C VAL A 140 16.77 -7.32 9.81
N GLU A 141 17.78 -8.15 10.05
CA GLU A 141 17.99 -9.38 9.31
C GLU A 141 17.35 -10.56 10.04
N TYR A 142 16.49 -11.30 9.34
CA TYR A 142 15.89 -12.53 9.84
C TYR A 142 16.72 -13.71 9.35
N SER A 143 17.94 -13.85 9.88
CA SER A 143 18.94 -14.84 9.45
C SER A 143 18.43 -16.27 9.46
N GLU A 144 17.58 -16.58 10.44
CA GLU A 144 16.93 -17.87 10.66
C GLU A 144 15.92 -18.22 9.55
N TYR A 145 15.44 -17.25 8.77
CA TYR A 145 14.54 -17.48 7.62
C TYR A 145 15.17 -18.42 6.59
N ASN A 146 16.47 -18.27 6.32
CA ASN A 146 17.15 -19.08 5.30
C ASN A 146 17.20 -20.55 5.68
N SER A 147 17.54 -20.85 6.95
CA SER A 147 17.59 -22.20 7.50
C SER A 147 16.23 -22.76 7.91
N PHE A 148 15.19 -21.92 7.99
CA PHE A 148 13.86 -22.33 8.43
C PHE A 148 13.27 -23.42 7.53
N GLN A 149 12.94 -24.55 8.14
CA GLN A 149 12.25 -25.67 7.51
C GLN A 149 10.75 -25.44 7.62
N SER A 150 10.14 -24.93 6.54
CA SER A 150 8.71 -24.63 6.54
C SER A 150 7.87 -25.91 6.52
N THR A 151 7.06 -26.07 7.56
CA THR A 151 6.06 -27.13 7.65
C THR A 151 5.00 -26.98 6.55
N LEU A 152 4.66 -25.74 6.20
CA LEU A 152 3.70 -25.47 5.15
C LEU A 152 4.22 -25.87 3.77
N ILE A 153 5.50 -25.63 3.49
CA ILE A 153 6.16 -26.14 2.26
C ILE A 153 6.16 -27.67 2.24
N GLN A 154 6.41 -28.33 3.37
CA GLN A 154 6.40 -29.81 3.43
C GLN A 154 4.99 -30.38 3.21
N GLN A 155 3.96 -29.72 3.72
CA GLN A 155 2.55 -30.13 3.55
C GLN A 155 2.05 -29.93 2.12
N GLN A 156 2.69 -29.06 1.34
CA GLN A 156 2.28 -28.72 -0.02
C GLN A 156 0.77 -28.41 -0.11
N PRO A 157 0.18 -27.47 0.65
CA PRO A 157 -1.22 -27.11 0.47
C PRO A 157 -1.49 -26.59 -0.94
N LEU A 158 -2.72 -26.74 -1.44
CA LEU A 158 -3.06 -26.19 -2.74
C LEU A 158 -2.94 -24.66 -2.71
N VAL A 159 -2.24 -24.10 -3.70
CA VAL A 159 -2.20 -22.66 -4.00
C VAL A 159 -2.96 -22.40 -5.29
N SER A 160 -3.91 -21.47 -5.32
CA SER A 160 -4.51 -21.02 -6.58
C SER A 160 -3.89 -19.71 -7.05
N VAL A 161 -3.26 -19.73 -8.21
CA VAL A 161 -2.73 -18.53 -8.87
C VAL A 161 -3.86 -17.85 -9.64
N ILE A 162 -4.22 -16.63 -9.23
CA ILE A 162 -5.34 -15.87 -9.78
C ILE A 162 -4.84 -14.83 -10.78
N ILE A 163 -5.24 -14.99 -12.05
CA ILE A 163 -4.80 -14.12 -13.15
C ILE A 163 -6.01 -13.57 -13.91
N PRO A 164 -6.36 -12.28 -13.72
CA PRO A 164 -7.24 -11.60 -14.65
C PRO A 164 -6.46 -11.16 -15.89
N THR A 165 -6.98 -11.43 -17.09
CA THR A 165 -6.36 -10.97 -18.35
C THR A 165 -7.37 -10.21 -19.22
N LEU A 166 -6.85 -9.27 -20.02
CA LEU A 166 -7.62 -8.50 -21.00
C LEU A 166 -6.70 -8.05 -22.14
N ASN A 167 -6.84 -8.70 -23.29
CA ASN A 167 -6.16 -8.41 -24.56
C ASN A 167 -4.62 -8.44 -24.46
N ARG A 168 -4.06 -9.43 -23.75
CA ARG A 168 -2.62 -9.52 -23.44
C ARG A 168 -1.99 -10.91 -23.62
N TYR A 169 -2.49 -11.71 -24.57
CA TYR A 169 -2.00 -13.07 -24.81
C TYR A 169 -0.48 -13.20 -24.98
N GLU A 170 0.16 -12.21 -25.63
CA GLU A 170 1.62 -12.18 -25.79
C GLU A 170 2.36 -12.21 -24.44
N TYR A 171 1.96 -11.37 -23.50
CA TYR A 171 2.59 -11.28 -22.17
C TYR A 171 2.13 -12.42 -21.26
N LEU A 172 0.87 -12.83 -21.39
CA LEU A 172 0.33 -13.96 -20.65
C LEU A 172 1.08 -15.25 -20.98
N LYS A 173 1.57 -15.42 -22.21
CA LYS A 173 2.39 -16.57 -22.59
C LYS A 173 3.66 -16.66 -21.73
N ASP A 174 4.37 -15.54 -21.55
CA ASP A 174 5.56 -15.50 -20.70
C ASP A 174 5.23 -15.79 -19.24
N VAL A 175 4.10 -15.28 -18.75
CA VAL A 175 3.57 -15.59 -17.41
C VAL A 175 3.36 -17.10 -17.23
N MET A 176 2.70 -17.76 -18.19
CA MET A 176 2.47 -19.21 -18.11
C MET A 176 3.79 -20.00 -18.14
N LEU A 177 4.74 -19.61 -18.99
CA LEU A 177 6.06 -20.25 -19.07
C LEU A 177 6.90 -20.08 -17.80
N ASP A 178 6.75 -18.96 -17.07
CA ASP A 178 7.39 -18.79 -15.76
C ASP A 178 6.69 -19.63 -14.68
N LEU A 179 5.37 -19.82 -14.77
CA LEU A 179 4.62 -20.69 -13.85
C LEU A 179 4.99 -22.17 -14.03
N GLU A 180 5.22 -22.65 -15.25
CA GLU A 180 5.68 -24.03 -15.50
C GLU A 180 7.03 -24.35 -14.82
N LYS A 181 7.85 -23.33 -14.58
CA LYS A 181 9.18 -23.46 -13.97
C LYS A 181 9.15 -23.45 -12.44
N GLN A 182 8.00 -23.19 -11.81
CA GLN A 182 7.93 -23.03 -10.36
C GLN A 182 8.36 -24.30 -9.63
N HIS A 183 9.15 -24.14 -8.57
CA HIS A 183 9.62 -25.25 -7.74
C HIS A 183 8.48 -25.86 -6.92
N TYR A 184 7.61 -25.01 -6.38
CA TYR A 184 6.38 -25.43 -5.71
C TYR A 184 5.41 -26.08 -6.71
N LYS A 185 4.92 -27.30 -6.44
CA LYS A 185 4.20 -28.09 -7.45
C LYS A 185 2.70 -28.21 -7.22
N ASN A 186 2.21 -28.09 -5.98
CA ASN A 186 0.78 -28.22 -5.72
C ASN A 186 0.03 -26.89 -5.91
N PHE A 187 -0.10 -26.45 -7.16
CA PHE A 187 -0.86 -25.24 -7.49
C PHE A 187 -1.72 -25.41 -8.74
N ASP A 188 -2.84 -24.70 -8.77
CA ASP A 188 -3.67 -24.50 -9.97
C ASP A 188 -3.58 -23.04 -10.45
N VAL A 189 -4.00 -22.80 -11.69
CA VAL A 189 -4.04 -21.47 -12.29
C VAL A 189 -5.47 -21.16 -12.72
N ILE A 190 -6.05 -20.12 -12.14
CA ILE A 190 -7.39 -19.65 -12.51
C ILE A 190 -7.24 -18.37 -13.30
N VAL A 191 -7.54 -18.47 -14.60
CA VAL A 191 -7.51 -17.32 -15.52
C VAL A 191 -8.93 -16.83 -15.76
N VAL A 192 -9.18 -15.55 -15.47
CA VAL A 192 -10.41 -14.88 -15.88
C VAL A 192 -10.12 -13.99 -17.07
N ASP A 193 -10.48 -14.48 -18.25
CA ASP A 193 -10.16 -13.86 -19.53
C ASP A 193 -11.31 -12.96 -19.99
N GLN A 194 -11.00 -11.68 -20.17
CA GLN A 194 -11.94 -10.64 -20.59
C GLN A 194 -11.66 -10.16 -22.02
N SER A 195 -10.77 -10.87 -22.74
CA SER A 195 -10.30 -10.48 -24.07
C SER A 195 -11.38 -10.63 -25.13
N GLU A 196 -11.30 -9.79 -26.15
CA GLU A 196 -12.21 -9.82 -27.30
C GLU A 196 -11.38 -9.67 -28.59
N PRO A 197 -11.30 -10.71 -29.44
CA PRO A 197 -11.95 -12.03 -29.28
C PRO A 197 -11.31 -12.87 -28.16
N PHE A 198 -12.12 -13.68 -27.47
CA PHE A 198 -11.65 -14.69 -26.54
C PHE A 198 -11.02 -15.87 -27.30
N ASN A 199 -9.83 -16.30 -26.89
CA ASN A 199 -9.11 -17.42 -27.48
C ASN A 199 -8.91 -18.55 -26.46
N LYS A 200 -9.83 -19.52 -26.45
CA LYS A 200 -9.72 -20.71 -25.59
C LYS A 200 -8.50 -21.59 -25.92
N ASN A 201 -8.13 -21.67 -27.20
CA ASN A 201 -7.05 -22.57 -27.64
C ASN A 201 -5.67 -22.13 -27.14
N PHE A 202 -5.50 -20.84 -26.81
CA PHE A 202 -4.28 -20.31 -26.22
C PHE A 202 -3.81 -21.11 -24.99
N TYR A 203 -4.75 -21.63 -24.19
CA TYR A 203 -4.43 -22.27 -22.91
C TYR A 203 -4.06 -23.75 -23.03
N ASN A 204 -4.26 -24.39 -24.19
CA ASN A 204 -4.05 -25.83 -24.36
C ASN A 204 -2.57 -26.25 -24.40
N ASP A 205 -1.68 -25.30 -24.70
CA ASP A 205 -0.25 -25.58 -24.96
C ASP A 205 0.62 -25.59 -23.69
N PHE A 206 0.02 -25.34 -22.51
CA PHE A 206 0.75 -25.24 -21.24
C PHE A 206 0.53 -26.47 -20.36
N LYS A 207 1.60 -26.93 -19.71
CA LYS A 207 1.64 -28.03 -18.75
C LYS A 207 1.27 -27.55 -17.34
N LEU A 208 0.12 -26.90 -17.23
CA LEU A 208 -0.43 -26.33 -16.00
C LEU A 208 -1.86 -26.82 -15.81
N ASP A 209 -2.31 -26.96 -14.56
CA ASP A 209 -3.73 -27.13 -14.26
C ASP A 209 -4.43 -25.78 -14.39
N ILE A 210 -4.95 -25.48 -15.59
CA ILE A 210 -5.56 -24.18 -15.91
C ILE A 210 -7.07 -24.27 -15.94
N LYS A 211 -7.73 -23.54 -15.03
CA LYS A 211 -9.16 -23.24 -15.11
C LYS A 211 -9.37 -21.89 -15.78
N VAL A 212 -9.81 -21.90 -17.02
CA VAL A 212 -10.12 -20.69 -17.80
C VAL A 212 -11.60 -20.33 -17.69
N ILE A 213 -11.85 -19.07 -17.39
CA ILE A 213 -13.20 -18.52 -17.22
C ILE A 213 -13.33 -17.31 -18.16
N GLU A 214 -14.18 -17.44 -19.18
CA GLU A 214 -14.53 -16.29 -20.03
C GLU A 214 -15.44 -15.32 -19.26
N GLN A 215 -15.13 -14.03 -19.32
CA GLN A 215 -15.93 -12.95 -18.74
C GLN A 215 -16.12 -11.83 -19.76
N LYS A 216 -17.36 -11.59 -20.16
CA LYS A 216 -17.66 -10.53 -21.16
C LYS A 216 -17.44 -9.13 -20.59
N GLU A 217 -17.71 -8.92 -19.31
CA GLU A 217 -17.48 -7.65 -18.66
C GLU A 217 -16.00 -7.40 -18.43
N LYS A 218 -15.48 -6.31 -18.98
CA LYS A 218 -14.11 -5.85 -18.72
C LYS A 218 -14.06 -5.15 -17.34
N LEU A 219 -13.97 -5.91 -16.26
CA LEU A 219 -14.02 -5.46 -14.85
C LEU A 219 -13.04 -6.25 -13.98
N LEU A 220 -11.91 -5.63 -13.61
CA LEU A 220 -10.82 -6.27 -12.86
C LEU A 220 -11.24 -6.87 -11.51
N TRP A 221 -11.97 -6.11 -10.67
CA TRP A 221 -12.33 -6.58 -9.33
C TRP A 221 -13.39 -7.67 -9.41
N THR A 222 -14.30 -7.59 -10.39
CA THR A 222 -15.25 -8.67 -10.69
C THR A 222 -14.52 -9.94 -11.11
N ALA A 223 -13.52 -9.82 -12.00
CA ALA A 223 -12.72 -10.96 -12.44
C ALA A 223 -11.98 -11.62 -11.28
N ARG A 224 -11.32 -10.84 -10.41
CA ARG A 224 -10.65 -11.37 -9.22
C ARG A 224 -11.62 -12.01 -8.24
N ASN A 225 -12.75 -11.36 -7.94
CA ASN A 225 -13.78 -11.95 -7.07
C ASN A 225 -14.30 -13.28 -7.62
N ARG A 226 -14.53 -13.36 -8.93
CA ARG A 226 -14.96 -14.60 -9.60
C ARG A 226 -13.92 -15.70 -9.42
N ALA A 227 -12.64 -15.40 -9.66
CA ALA A 227 -11.56 -16.38 -9.45
C ALA A 227 -11.47 -16.87 -8.00
N VAL A 228 -11.58 -15.97 -7.01
CA VAL A 228 -11.55 -16.33 -5.58
C VAL A 228 -12.69 -17.29 -5.21
N LYS A 229 -13.90 -17.03 -5.72
CA LYS A 229 -15.08 -17.91 -5.49
C LYS A 229 -14.93 -19.28 -6.16
N GLU A 230 -14.26 -19.33 -7.30
CA GLU A 230 -14.10 -20.53 -8.13
C GLU A 230 -12.90 -21.39 -7.70
N SER A 231 -11.99 -20.83 -6.90
CA SER A 231 -10.87 -21.52 -6.27
C SER A 231 -11.34 -22.34 -5.09
N LYS A 232 -10.70 -23.50 -4.87
CA LYS A 232 -10.84 -24.34 -3.67
C LYS A 232 -9.62 -24.28 -2.74
N ALA A 233 -8.58 -23.53 -3.13
CA ALA A 233 -7.33 -23.44 -2.39
C ALA A 233 -7.48 -22.58 -1.12
N ASP A 234 -6.78 -22.96 -0.05
CA ASP A 234 -6.67 -22.14 1.17
C ASP A 234 -5.72 -20.94 0.99
N TYR A 235 -4.87 -20.99 -0.05
CA TYR A 235 -3.90 -19.94 -0.36
C TYR A 235 -4.16 -19.39 -1.76
N LEU A 236 -4.43 -18.10 -1.83
CA LEU A 236 -4.79 -17.39 -3.05
C LEU A 236 -3.65 -16.45 -3.43
N LEU A 237 -2.98 -16.74 -4.54
CA LEU A 237 -1.83 -15.99 -5.01
C LEU A 237 -2.22 -15.14 -6.21
N PHE A 238 -2.35 -13.83 -6.00
CA PHE A 238 -2.72 -12.91 -7.07
C PHE A 238 -1.53 -12.55 -7.94
N PHE A 239 -1.70 -12.64 -9.26
CA PHE A 239 -0.66 -12.37 -10.22
C PHE A 239 -1.20 -11.57 -11.42
N ASP A 240 -0.41 -10.62 -11.91
CA ASP A 240 -0.77 -9.81 -13.09
C ASP A 240 -0.25 -10.47 -14.38
N ASP A 241 -1.02 -10.31 -15.46
CA ASP A 241 -0.77 -10.89 -16.80
C ASP A 241 0.42 -10.30 -17.58
N ASP A 242 1.12 -9.30 -17.01
CA ASP A 242 2.29 -8.61 -17.60
C ASP A 242 3.51 -8.58 -16.68
N SER A 243 3.81 -9.76 -16.10
CA SER A 243 4.78 -9.91 -15.02
C SER A 243 5.73 -11.09 -15.21
N ARG A 244 6.97 -10.97 -14.73
CA ARG A 244 7.99 -12.02 -14.75
C ARG A 244 8.43 -12.38 -13.34
N VAL A 245 8.60 -13.67 -13.07
CA VAL A 245 8.93 -14.20 -11.73
C VAL A 245 9.97 -15.31 -11.81
N GLU A 246 10.73 -15.48 -10.73
CA GLU A 246 11.73 -16.54 -10.61
C GLU A 246 11.10 -17.89 -10.21
N PRO A 247 11.79 -19.03 -10.42
CA PRO A 247 11.28 -20.37 -10.11
C PRO A 247 10.89 -20.63 -8.65
N ASP A 248 11.45 -19.89 -7.69
CA ASP A 248 11.14 -20.05 -6.26
C ASP A 248 10.00 -19.12 -5.77
N TRP A 249 9.38 -18.35 -6.67
CA TRP A 249 8.46 -17.28 -6.31
C TRP A 249 7.25 -17.74 -5.46
N ILE A 250 6.56 -18.83 -5.87
CA ILE A 250 5.44 -19.39 -5.08
C ILE A 250 5.95 -19.89 -3.71
N GLU A 251 7.09 -20.59 -3.70
CA GLU A 251 7.71 -21.13 -2.49
C GLU A 251 8.04 -20.03 -1.48
N GLN A 252 8.61 -18.91 -1.93
CA GLN A 252 8.92 -17.77 -1.05
C GLN A 252 7.67 -17.15 -0.42
N HIS A 253 6.56 -17.09 -1.15
CA HIS A 253 5.30 -16.63 -0.59
C HIS A 253 4.79 -17.56 0.52
N VAL A 254 4.72 -18.87 0.24
CA VAL A 254 4.23 -19.87 1.19
C VAL A 254 5.15 -19.95 2.42
N LYS A 255 6.48 -19.93 2.23
CA LYS A 255 7.46 -19.92 3.32
C LYS A 255 7.33 -18.69 4.21
N THR A 256 7.07 -17.50 3.63
CA THR A 256 6.85 -16.26 4.39
C THR A 256 5.59 -16.32 5.25
N ILE A 257 4.51 -16.91 4.74
CA ILE A 257 3.28 -17.11 5.52
C ILE A 257 3.56 -17.96 6.76
N ASP A 258 4.28 -19.06 6.61
CA ASP A 258 4.61 -19.97 7.70
C ASP A 258 5.57 -19.32 8.70
N PHE A 259 6.74 -18.85 8.21
CA PHE A 259 7.81 -18.31 9.06
C PHE A 259 7.35 -17.15 9.96
N PHE A 260 6.63 -16.18 9.41
CA PHE A 260 6.18 -15.02 10.19
C PHE A 260 4.82 -15.25 10.88
N ASN A 261 4.21 -16.42 10.68
CA ASN A 261 2.80 -16.65 10.94
C ASN A 261 1.95 -15.48 10.41
N ALA A 262 2.12 -15.18 9.12
CA ALA A 262 1.48 -14.08 8.42
C ALA A 262 0.17 -14.52 7.77
N ASP A 263 -0.71 -13.56 7.50
CA ASP A 263 -1.97 -13.79 6.78
C ASP A 263 -1.85 -13.41 5.31
N ILE A 264 -0.94 -12.46 5.03
CA ILE A 264 -0.65 -11.95 3.70
C ILE A 264 0.87 -11.88 3.52
N SER A 265 1.37 -12.45 2.42
CA SER A 265 2.72 -12.25 1.92
C SER A 265 2.65 -11.34 0.70
N ALA A 266 3.02 -10.07 0.86
CA ALA A 266 3.01 -9.06 -0.19
C ALA A 266 4.41 -8.97 -0.83
N GLY A 267 4.56 -9.53 -2.02
CA GLY A 267 5.82 -9.50 -2.75
C GLY A 267 6.17 -8.11 -3.25
N VAL A 268 7.44 -7.92 -3.65
CA VAL A 268 7.92 -6.62 -4.15
C VAL A 268 7.86 -6.55 -5.67
N SER A 269 7.35 -5.44 -6.20
CA SER A 269 7.22 -5.22 -7.64
C SER A 269 8.27 -4.23 -8.15
N ILE A 270 9.18 -4.70 -9.00
CA ILE A 270 10.21 -3.87 -9.64
C ILE A 270 9.77 -3.45 -11.05
N ALA A 271 9.89 -2.16 -11.34
CA ALA A 271 9.23 -1.53 -12.48
C ALA A 271 9.90 -1.76 -13.84
N VAL A 272 11.21 -2.04 -13.89
CA VAL A 272 12.00 -2.34 -15.10
C VAL A 272 13.31 -2.99 -14.64
N MET A 273 13.85 -3.96 -15.40
CA MET A 273 15.22 -4.47 -15.17
C MET A 273 16.23 -3.30 -15.21
N GLY A 274 17.07 -3.19 -14.18
CA GLY A 274 18.10 -2.14 -14.08
C GLY A 274 17.66 -0.81 -13.45
N GLY A 275 16.39 -0.65 -13.05
CA GLY A 275 15.96 0.51 -12.25
C GLY A 275 16.50 0.47 -10.81
N LYS A 276 16.76 1.64 -10.19
CA LYS A 276 17.11 1.68 -8.75
C LYS A 276 15.95 1.12 -7.93
N ILE A 277 16.18 -0.02 -7.29
CA ILE A 277 15.24 -0.65 -6.37
C ILE A 277 15.15 0.22 -5.10
N PRO A 278 13.95 0.57 -4.61
CA PRO A 278 13.80 1.25 -3.32
C PRO A 278 14.49 0.44 -2.21
N GLU A 279 15.19 1.12 -1.29
CA GLU A 279 15.88 0.45 -0.18
C GLU A 279 14.91 -0.39 0.67
N SER A 280 13.67 0.08 0.83
CA SER A 280 12.60 -0.61 1.55
C SER A 280 12.09 -1.91 0.89
N TYR A 281 12.59 -2.27 -0.29
CA TYR A 281 12.21 -3.50 -1.02
C TYR A 281 13.27 -4.61 -0.88
N ASN A 282 14.26 -4.46 0.00
CA ASN A 282 15.38 -5.39 0.11
C ASN A 282 15.39 -6.26 1.38
N TYR A 283 14.37 -6.15 2.24
CA TYR A 283 14.28 -6.90 3.49
C TYR A 283 12.81 -7.05 3.93
N PHE A 284 12.56 -7.94 4.90
CA PHE A 284 11.23 -8.14 5.46
C PHE A 284 10.79 -6.97 6.33
N ARG A 285 9.56 -6.50 6.12
CA ARG A 285 8.95 -5.44 6.92
C ARG A 285 7.43 -5.52 6.87
N TRP A 286 6.76 -4.69 7.66
CA TRP A 286 5.33 -4.46 7.48
C TRP A 286 5.03 -3.95 6.07
N ALA A 287 4.09 -4.60 5.38
CA ALA A 287 3.62 -4.14 4.08
C ALA A 287 2.79 -2.86 4.26
N ASP A 288 3.10 -1.85 3.45
CA ASP A 288 2.39 -0.57 3.38
C ASP A 288 1.31 -0.53 2.28
N GLN A 289 1.30 -1.53 1.41
CA GLN A 289 0.30 -1.71 0.37
C GLN A 289 0.06 -3.20 0.16
N PHE A 290 -1.19 -3.55 -0.14
CA PHE A 290 -1.53 -4.84 -0.72
C PHE A 290 -1.28 -4.77 -2.23
N ASP A 291 -0.20 -5.39 -2.74
CA ASP A 291 0.02 -5.48 -4.18
C ASP A 291 -0.80 -6.64 -4.74
N SER A 292 -2.00 -6.30 -5.19
CA SER A 292 -2.95 -7.26 -5.73
C SER A 292 -2.50 -7.97 -7.03
N GLY A 293 -1.28 -7.73 -7.55
CA GLY A 293 -0.68 -8.53 -8.61
C GLY A 293 0.60 -9.27 -8.18
N ASN A 294 0.95 -9.25 -6.90
CA ASN A 294 2.06 -10.01 -6.32
C ASN A 294 1.83 -10.22 -4.81
N ALA A 295 0.75 -10.90 -4.46
CA ALA A 295 0.45 -11.17 -3.06
C ALA A 295 -0.25 -12.51 -2.87
N LEU A 296 0.24 -13.28 -1.90
CA LEU A 296 -0.42 -14.47 -1.40
C LEU A 296 -1.26 -14.12 -0.17
N VAL A 297 -2.52 -14.56 -0.16
CA VAL A 297 -3.50 -14.29 0.89
C VAL A 297 -4.15 -15.59 1.35
N LYS A 298 -4.26 -15.80 2.66
CA LYS A 298 -5.07 -16.91 3.20
C LYS A 298 -6.55 -16.69 2.86
N ARG A 299 -7.25 -17.73 2.41
CA ARG A 299 -8.69 -17.70 2.12
C ARG A 299 -9.51 -17.17 3.29
N SER A 300 -9.15 -17.54 4.52
CA SER A 300 -9.82 -17.09 5.75
C SER A 300 -9.88 -15.56 5.92
N VAL A 301 -8.94 -14.82 5.30
CA VAL A 301 -9.01 -13.36 5.23
C VAL A 301 -10.23 -12.93 4.43
N PHE A 302 -10.43 -13.47 3.23
CA PHE A 302 -11.60 -13.18 2.39
C PHE A 302 -12.92 -13.62 3.01
N GLU A 303 -12.95 -14.77 3.69
CA GLU A 303 -14.14 -15.25 4.41
C GLU A 303 -14.56 -14.27 5.52
N THR A 304 -13.60 -13.63 6.15
CA THR A 304 -13.86 -12.71 7.27
C THR A 304 -14.18 -11.29 6.80
N ILE A 305 -13.35 -10.71 5.92
CA ILE A 305 -13.47 -9.29 5.53
C ILE A 305 -14.26 -9.08 4.24
N GLY A 306 -14.62 -10.16 3.54
CA GLY A 306 -15.30 -10.16 2.25
C GLY A 306 -14.36 -9.90 1.07
N LEU A 307 -14.92 -10.07 -0.13
CA LEU A 307 -14.23 -9.92 -1.41
C LEU A 307 -13.79 -8.48 -1.72
N PHE A 308 -13.22 -8.22 -2.91
CA PHE A 308 -12.90 -6.85 -3.32
C PHE A 308 -14.17 -6.02 -3.52
N ASP A 309 -14.12 -4.74 -3.14
CA ASP A 309 -15.25 -3.81 -3.29
C ASP A 309 -15.45 -3.43 -4.77
N LEU A 310 -16.57 -3.86 -5.35
CA LEU A 310 -16.86 -3.61 -6.77
C LEU A 310 -17.13 -2.13 -7.08
N GLN A 311 -17.24 -1.26 -6.07
CA GLN A 311 -17.25 0.20 -6.27
C GLN A 311 -15.98 0.73 -6.97
N PHE A 312 -14.87 -0.02 -6.92
CA PHE A 312 -13.60 0.35 -7.54
C PHE A 312 -13.46 -0.11 -8.99
N ASN A 313 -14.46 -0.78 -9.56
CA ASN A 313 -14.41 -1.18 -10.96
C ASN A 313 -14.21 0.02 -11.90
N LYS A 314 -13.38 -0.19 -12.94
CA LYS A 314 -12.92 0.83 -13.90
C LYS A 314 -12.09 1.99 -13.30
N GLN A 315 -11.70 1.88 -12.03
CA GLN A 315 -10.95 2.90 -11.29
C GLN A 315 -9.80 2.25 -10.51
N SER A 316 -8.83 3.04 -10.06
CA SER A 316 -7.75 2.57 -9.17
C SER A 316 -8.18 2.58 -7.69
N MET A 317 -7.29 2.10 -6.81
CA MET A 317 -7.38 2.07 -5.34
C MET A 317 -8.11 0.89 -4.68
N GLY A 318 -8.60 -0.10 -5.44
CA GLY A 318 -9.25 -1.28 -4.85
C GLY A 318 -8.29 -2.19 -4.08
N ASP A 319 -7.01 -2.19 -4.47
CA ASP A 319 -5.92 -2.88 -3.77
C ASP A 319 -5.64 -2.23 -2.42
N GLY A 320 -5.50 -0.89 -2.41
CA GLY A 320 -5.36 -0.10 -1.19
C GLY A 320 -6.58 -0.24 -0.28
N GLU A 321 -7.78 -0.36 -0.83
CA GLU A 321 -9.00 -0.60 -0.06
C GLU A 321 -8.98 -1.94 0.68
N PHE A 322 -8.65 -3.02 -0.03
CA PHE A 322 -8.53 -4.35 0.58
C PHE A 322 -7.45 -4.37 1.65
N GLY A 323 -6.28 -3.78 1.37
CA GLY A 323 -5.19 -3.64 2.35
C GLY A 323 -5.59 -2.90 3.61
N ILE A 324 -6.37 -1.81 3.49
CA ILE A 324 -6.92 -1.08 4.64
C ILE A 324 -7.85 -1.96 5.47
N ARG A 325 -8.77 -2.69 4.82
CA ARG A 325 -9.67 -3.60 5.53
C ARG A 325 -8.91 -4.71 6.24
N ALA A 326 -7.88 -5.28 5.61
CA ALA A 326 -7.02 -6.28 6.22
C ALA A 326 -6.33 -5.72 7.48
N PHE A 327 -5.71 -4.53 7.37
CA PHE A 327 -5.07 -3.86 8.51
C PHE A 327 -6.03 -3.54 9.66
N ILE A 328 -7.20 -2.97 9.35
CA ILE A 328 -8.19 -2.61 10.38
C ILE A 328 -8.65 -3.85 11.16
N ASN A 329 -8.72 -5.01 10.50
CA ASN A 329 -9.05 -6.30 11.11
C ASN A 329 -7.83 -7.05 11.68
N GLY A 330 -6.65 -6.42 11.74
CA GLY A 330 -5.50 -6.94 12.46
C GLY A 330 -4.68 -7.99 11.72
N TYR A 331 -4.96 -8.21 10.43
CA TYR A 331 -4.24 -9.20 9.64
C TYR A 331 -2.78 -8.81 9.42
N LYS A 332 -1.89 -9.78 9.60
CA LYS A 332 -0.45 -9.62 9.47
C LYS A 332 -0.06 -9.69 7.99
N SER A 333 0.35 -8.53 7.45
CA SER A 333 0.83 -8.41 6.06
C SER A 333 2.31 -8.08 6.03
N ILE A 334 3.10 -8.98 5.46
CA ILE A 334 4.56 -8.90 5.40
C ILE A 334 4.99 -8.56 3.98
N SER A 335 5.81 -7.52 3.83
CA SER A 335 6.50 -7.23 2.58
C SER A 335 7.63 -8.25 2.40
N ASN A 336 7.52 -9.05 1.36
CA ASN A 336 8.42 -10.14 1.04
C ASN A 336 9.35 -9.74 -0.11
N HIS A 337 10.59 -9.43 0.24
CA HIS A 337 11.59 -9.07 -0.77
C HIS A 337 12.11 -10.26 -1.56
N LEU A 338 11.87 -11.50 -1.15
CA LEU A 338 12.32 -12.70 -1.87
C LEU A 338 11.31 -13.11 -2.94
N ALA A 339 10.01 -12.89 -2.72
CA ALA A 339 8.99 -13.02 -3.75
C ALA A 339 8.92 -11.78 -4.66
N LYS A 340 9.96 -11.60 -5.49
CA LYS A 340 10.05 -10.48 -6.43
C LYS A 340 9.30 -10.76 -7.72
N ARG A 341 8.72 -9.70 -8.27
CA ARG A 341 8.14 -9.66 -9.62
C ARG A 341 8.74 -8.51 -10.41
N VAL A 342 9.09 -8.75 -11.66
CA VAL A 342 9.31 -7.67 -12.64
C VAL A 342 7.98 -7.34 -13.31
N HIS A 343 7.45 -6.15 -13.07
CA HIS A 343 6.21 -5.67 -13.69
C HIS A 343 6.52 -4.87 -14.95
N LEU A 344 6.16 -5.39 -16.12
CA LEU A 344 6.51 -4.81 -17.43
C LEU A 344 5.76 -3.50 -17.73
N LYS A 345 4.67 -3.21 -17.00
CA LYS A 345 3.85 -2.00 -17.13
C LYS A 345 3.40 -1.72 -18.57
N VAL A 346 2.98 -2.76 -19.28
CA VAL A 346 2.60 -2.72 -20.70
C VAL A 346 1.59 -1.60 -20.97
N SER A 347 1.76 -0.88 -22.07
CA SER A 347 1.01 0.35 -22.39
C SER A 347 -0.44 0.12 -22.82
N ALA A 348 -0.80 -1.11 -23.23
CA ALA A 348 -2.12 -1.51 -23.70
C ALA A 348 -2.73 -2.66 -22.86
N GLY A 349 -4.03 -2.90 -23.02
CA GLY A 349 -4.80 -3.92 -22.30
C GLY A 349 -5.07 -3.60 -20.82
N GLY A 350 -5.86 -4.46 -20.17
CA GLY A 350 -6.24 -4.31 -18.76
C GLY A 350 -6.96 -2.99 -18.44
N LEU A 351 -6.72 -2.44 -17.24
CA LEU A 351 -7.30 -1.15 -16.81
C LEU A 351 -6.94 0.04 -17.72
N ARG A 352 -5.93 -0.08 -18.60
CA ARG A 352 -5.49 1.01 -19.49
C ARG A 352 -6.45 1.23 -20.67
N GLU A 353 -7.19 0.20 -21.06
CA GLU A 353 -8.20 0.23 -22.13
C GLU A 353 -9.53 0.84 -21.65
N ILE A 354 -9.97 0.47 -20.45
CA ILE A 354 -11.37 0.66 -19.99
C ILE A 354 -11.54 1.59 -18.79
N GLY A 355 -10.45 2.02 -18.15
CA GLY A 355 -10.50 2.68 -16.85
C GLY A 355 -9.52 3.84 -16.65
N HIS A 356 -9.56 4.38 -15.43
CA HIS A 356 -8.63 5.40 -14.96
C HIS A 356 -7.61 4.79 -14.00
N TRP A 357 -6.42 4.49 -14.51
CA TRP A 357 -5.33 3.97 -13.71
C TRP A 357 -4.70 5.05 -12.80
N ASP A 358 -4.39 6.24 -13.33
CA ASP A 358 -3.85 7.34 -12.51
C ASP A 358 -4.98 8.05 -11.74
N GLY A 359 -4.94 7.94 -10.42
CA GLY A 359 -5.96 8.52 -9.53
C GLY A 359 -6.06 10.05 -9.54
N PHE A 360 -5.04 10.76 -10.04
CA PHE A 360 -4.99 12.23 -10.00
C PHE A 360 -4.73 12.88 -11.38
N ARG A 361 -4.56 12.10 -12.45
CA ARG A 361 -4.34 12.62 -13.81
C ARG A 361 -5.35 12.03 -14.79
N PRO A 362 -6.59 12.54 -14.79
CA PRO A 362 -7.59 12.07 -15.75
C PRO A 362 -7.18 12.44 -17.19
N LYS A 363 -7.54 11.59 -18.15
CA LYS A 363 -7.25 11.82 -19.59
C LYS A 363 -8.02 13.02 -20.16
N LYS A 364 -9.24 13.28 -19.67
CA LYS A 364 -10.13 14.37 -20.15
C LYS A 364 -10.02 15.60 -19.25
N LEU A 365 -9.99 16.80 -19.85
CA LEU A 365 -9.78 18.07 -19.13
C LEU A 365 -10.80 18.34 -18.01
N PHE A 366 -12.08 18.00 -18.22
CA PHE A 366 -13.16 18.23 -17.26
C PHE A 366 -13.59 16.98 -16.48
N ALA A 367 -12.85 15.88 -16.62
CA ALA A 367 -13.12 14.69 -15.82
C ALA A 367 -12.80 14.95 -14.33
N PRO A 368 -13.43 14.20 -13.42
CA PRO A 368 -13.16 14.30 -11.99
C PRO A 368 -11.66 14.20 -11.66
N LYS A 369 -11.19 15.08 -10.75
CA LYS A 369 -9.82 15.09 -10.25
C LYS A 369 -9.82 15.34 -8.73
N PRO A 370 -9.33 14.40 -7.91
CA PRO A 370 -8.97 13.03 -8.26
C PRO A 370 -10.16 12.23 -8.80
N ILE A 371 -9.90 11.02 -9.30
CA ILE A 371 -10.99 10.12 -9.69
C ILE A 371 -11.92 9.82 -8.49
N PRO A 372 -13.20 9.52 -8.72
CA PRO A 372 -14.16 9.32 -7.64
C PRO A 372 -13.76 8.26 -6.61
N SER A 373 -13.14 7.15 -7.02
CA SER A 373 -12.74 6.07 -6.12
C SER A 373 -11.72 6.51 -5.06
N VAL A 374 -10.84 7.47 -5.39
CA VAL A 374 -9.90 8.06 -4.43
C VAL A 374 -10.70 8.78 -3.34
N VAL A 375 -11.62 9.67 -3.72
CA VAL A 375 -12.43 10.43 -2.76
C VAL A 375 -13.32 9.50 -1.94
N TYR A 376 -13.88 8.46 -2.57
CA TYR A 376 -14.66 7.42 -1.91
C TYR A 376 -13.85 6.69 -0.83
N LEU A 377 -12.66 6.18 -1.17
CA LEU A 377 -11.77 5.49 -0.24
C LEU A 377 -11.47 6.36 0.99
N TYR A 378 -11.03 7.60 0.76
CA TYR A 378 -10.63 8.49 1.85
C TYR A 378 -11.81 8.94 2.70
N ASN A 379 -12.98 9.18 2.12
CA ASN A 379 -14.19 9.47 2.90
C ASN A 379 -14.65 8.28 3.75
N LYS A 380 -14.49 7.05 3.25
CA LYS A 380 -15.00 5.83 3.89
C LYS A 380 -14.13 5.41 5.07
N TYR A 381 -12.81 5.49 4.94
CA TYR A 381 -11.89 4.89 5.91
C TYR A 381 -11.07 5.89 6.75
N TYR A 382 -11.01 7.16 6.35
CA TYR A 382 -10.10 8.12 6.97
C TYR A 382 -10.87 9.25 7.69
N PRO A 383 -10.29 9.81 8.76
CA PRO A 383 -10.83 11.01 9.39
C PRO A 383 -10.97 12.19 8.40
N LYS A 384 -12.02 13.01 8.58
CA LYS A 384 -12.33 14.15 7.70
C LYS A 384 -11.16 15.12 7.46
N PRO A 385 -10.36 15.53 8.47
CA PRO A 385 -9.23 16.44 8.25
C PRO A 385 -8.19 15.84 7.31
N LEU A 386 -7.91 14.55 7.48
CA LEU A 386 -6.91 13.83 6.71
C LEU A 386 -7.31 13.67 5.26
N ASN A 387 -8.57 13.31 4.99
CA ASN A 387 -9.07 13.22 3.63
C ASN A 387 -8.85 14.53 2.84
N LYS A 388 -9.20 15.68 3.45
CA LYS A 388 -8.97 16.98 2.81
C LYS A 388 -7.50 17.17 2.45
N GLU A 389 -6.60 16.78 3.35
CA GLU A 389 -5.16 16.91 3.17
C GLU A 389 -4.63 16.00 2.06
N VAL A 390 -5.07 14.73 2.01
CA VAL A 390 -4.70 13.80 0.93
C VAL A 390 -5.10 14.35 -0.43
N VAL A 391 -6.35 14.79 -0.56
CA VAL A 391 -6.89 15.26 -1.84
C VAL A 391 -6.13 16.51 -2.27
N LEU A 392 -5.89 17.45 -1.34
CA LEU A 392 -5.13 18.67 -1.59
C LEU A 392 -3.70 18.35 -2.06
N LEU A 393 -2.96 17.53 -1.30
CA LEU A 393 -1.60 17.11 -1.63
C LEU A 393 -1.53 16.38 -2.96
N GLY A 394 -2.44 15.42 -3.19
CA GLY A 394 -2.47 14.67 -4.43
C GLY A 394 -2.77 15.55 -5.64
N ILE A 395 -3.70 16.50 -5.53
CA ILE A 395 -3.95 17.51 -6.58
C ILE A 395 -2.69 18.35 -6.80
N MET A 396 -2.12 18.91 -5.73
CA MET A 396 -0.94 19.78 -5.83
C MET A 396 0.24 19.08 -6.48
N LEU A 397 0.49 17.82 -6.12
CA LEU A 397 1.61 17.04 -6.64
C LEU A 397 1.32 16.46 -8.01
N SER A 398 0.07 16.32 -8.44
CA SER A 398 -0.26 15.69 -9.74
C SER A 398 -0.09 16.59 -10.97
N ASN A 399 0.07 17.90 -10.78
CA ASN A 399 0.13 18.86 -11.90
C ASN A 399 1.37 18.71 -12.79
N VAL A 400 2.40 18.01 -12.30
CA VAL A 400 3.61 17.67 -13.07
C VAL A 400 3.70 16.14 -13.21
N HIS A 401 4.12 15.68 -14.38
CA HIS A 401 4.31 14.25 -14.66
C HIS A 401 5.51 13.68 -13.88
N TYR A 402 5.42 12.44 -13.40
CA TYR A 402 6.42 11.85 -12.49
C TYR A 402 7.83 11.85 -13.04
N ALA A 403 8.02 11.51 -14.33
CA ALA A 403 9.33 11.52 -15.00
C ALA A 403 10.01 12.91 -14.97
N LYS A 404 9.21 13.98 -14.88
CA LYS A 404 9.69 15.37 -14.85
C LYS A 404 9.82 15.93 -13.43
N LYS A 405 9.60 15.13 -12.37
CA LYS A 405 9.67 15.60 -10.98
C LYS A 405 11.05 15.51 -10.32
N ARG A 406 12.10 15.14 -11.05
CA ARG A 406 13.47 15.11 -10.49
C ARG A 406 13.94 16.55 -10.24
N GLY A 407 13.93 16.98 -8.96
CA GLY A 407 14.44 18.27 -8.49
C GLY A 407 13.42 19.16 -7.76
N ASN A 408 13.87 19.93 -6.77
CA ASN A 408 13.04 20.77 -5.89
C ASN A 408 12.19 21.82 -6.66
N ASN A 409 12.69 22.32 -7.79
CA ASN A 409 12.00 23.34 -8.59
C ASN A 409 10.70 22.83 -9.23
N MET A 410 10.59 21.52 -9.49
CA MET A 410 9.42 20.94 -10.15
C MET A 410 8.25 20.72 -9.18
N MET A 411 8.54 20.52 -7.89
CA MET A 411 7.51 20.51 -6.85
C MET A 411 6.91 21.91 -6.66
N LEU A 412 7.76 22.96 -6.63
CA LEU A 412 7.31 24.35 -6.56
C LEU A 412 6.43 24.73 -7.78
N LYS A 413 6.85 24.36 -9.00
CA LYS A 413 6.03 24.54 -10.21
C LYS A 413 4.68 23.82 -10.12
N SER A 414 4.65 22.61 -9.59
CA SER A 414 3.40 21.84 -9.41
C SER A 414 2.43 22.55 -8.45
N VAL A 415 2.95 23.13 -7.38
CA VAL A 415 2.19 23.95 -6.43
C VAL A 415 1.67 25.23 -7.09
N LEU A 416 2.52 25.99 -7.78
CA LEU A 416 2.11 27.22 -8.50
C LEU A 416 1.01 26.94 -9.54
N LEU A 417 1.14 25.86 -10.31
CA LEU A 417 0.12 25.43 -11.26
C LEU A 417 -1.22 25.10 -10.60
N THR A 418 -1.23 24.72 -9.32
CA THR A 418 -2.47 24.47 -8.58
C THR A 418 -3.28 25.74 -8.41
N PHE A 419 -2.61 26.85 -8.09
CA PHE A 419 -3.27 28.15 -7.94
C PHE A 419 -3.81 28.65 -9.28
N ILE A 420 -3.01 28.57 -10.35
CA ILE A 420 -3.42 28.96 -11.71
C ILE A 420 -4.63 28.14 -12.17
N LYS A 421 -4.63 26.83 -11.91
CA LYS A 421 -5.72 25.92 -12.32
C LYS A 421 -6.87 25.85 -11.32
N SER A 422 -6.86 26.64 -10.25
CA SER A 422 -7.78 26.48 -9.13
C SER A 422 -9.28 26.53 -9.51
N PRO A 423 -9.75 27.37 -10.46
CA PRO A 423 -11.17 27.36 -10.83
C PRO A 423 -11.60 26.03 -11.46
N LEU A 424 -10.78 25.50 -12.39
CA LEU A 424 -11.02 24.20 -13.01
C LEU A 424 -10.93 23.06 -12.00
N LEU A 425 -9.89 23.07 -11.16
CA LEU A 425 -9.68 22.05 -10.13
C LEU A 425 -10.85 21.99 -9.14
N PHE A 426 -11.47 23.13 -8.80
CA PHE A 426 -12.66 23.16 -7.96
C PHE A 426 -13.84 22.44 -8.62
N ILE A 427 -14.09 22.69 -9.91
CA ILE A 427 -15.14 22.00 -10.68
C ILE A 427 -14.87 20.49 -10.75
N GLN A 428 -13.62 20.11 -11.06
CA GLN A 428 -13.22 18.71 -11.15
C GLN A 428 -13.37 17.98 -9.80
N TYR A 429 -12.95 18.61 -8.70
CA TYR A 429 -13.08 18.05 -7.37
C TYR A 429 -14.54 17.97 -6.92
N TYR A 430 -15.35 18.99 -7.18
CA TYR A 430 -16.78 18.97 -6.86
C TYR A 430 -17.49 17.80 -7.57
N ARG A 431 -17.17 17.56 -8.84
CA ARG A 431 -17.68 16.40 -9.59
C ARG A 431 -17.24 15.07 -8.96
N ALA A 432 -15.95 14.95 -8.61
CA ALA A 432 -15.41 13.78 -7.92
C ALA A 432 -16.17 13.51 -6.61
N LYS A 433 -16.35 14.55 -5.79
CA LYS A 433 -17.07 14.49 -4.52
C LYS A 433 -18.54 14.11 -4.69
N LYS A 434 -19.24 14.66 -5.69
CA LYS A 434 -20.65 14.32 -5.96
C LYS A 434 -20.82 12.85 -6.34
N ILE A 435 -19.88 12.27 -7.09
CA ILE A 435 -19.91 10.85 -7.44
C ILE A 435 -19.53 10.00 -6.23
N ALA A 436 -18.46 10.33 -5.53
CA ALA A 436 -18.03 9.62 -4.32
C ALA A 436 -19.11 9.61 -3.23
N ASN A 437 -19.86 10.70 -3.06
CA ASN A 437 -20.99 10.75 -2.12
C ASN A 437 -22.12 9.78 -2.52
N ARG A 438 -22.40 9.63 -3.82
CA ARG A 438 -23.36 8.61 -4.30
C ARG A 438 -22.83 7.20 -4.04
N MET A 439 -21.54 6.96 -4.29
CA MET A 439 -20.90 5.68 -3.95
C MET A 439 -21.00 5.36 -2.44
N LEU A 440 -20.87 6.36 -1.56
CA LEU A 440 -21.05 6.18 -0.12
C LEU A 440 -22.51 5.89 0.26
N GLN A 441 -23.46 6.54 -0.40
CA GLN A 441 -24.90 6.31 -0.19
C GLN A 441 -25.34 4.93 -0.67
N GLU A 442 -24.83 4.47 -1.81
CA GLU A 442 -25.04 3.11 -2.33
C GLU A 442 -24.39 2.03 -1.45
N GLY A 443 -23.37 2.41 -0.68
CA GLY A 443 -22.63 1.51 0.18
C GLY A 443 -21.50 0.77 -0.54
N ALA A 444 -20.79 -0.07 0.22
CA ALA A 444 -19.76 -0.95 -0.33
C ALA A 444 -20.41 -2.09 -1.11
N LYS A 445 -19.86 -2.47 -2.26
CA LYS A 445 -20.31 -3.63 -3.03
C LYS A 445 -19.33 -4.78 -2.78
N ILE A 446 -19.26 -5.18 -1.51
CA ILE A 446 -18.40 -6.28 -1.02
C ILE A 446 -19.28 -7.49 -0.79
N GLU A 447 -19.05 -8.53 -1.58
CA GLU A 447 -19.72 -9.82 -1.41
C GLU A 447 -19.00 -10.65 -0.34
N LYS A 448 -19.74 -11.50 0.37
CA LYS A 448 -19.15 -12.52 1.22
C LYS A 448 -18.64 -13.68 0.36
N LEU A 449 -17.57 -14.31 0.80
CA LEU A 449 -17.04 -15.53 0.19
C LEU A 449 -17.80 -16.74 0.71
#